data_AF-A0A2G2YLY5-F1
#
_entry.id   AF-A0A2G2YLY5-F1
#
_cell.length_a   1.000
_cell.length_b   1.000
_cell.length_c   1.000
_cell.angle_alpha   90.00
_cell.angle_beta   90.00
_cell.angle_gamma   90.00
#
_symmetry.space_group_name_H-M   'P 1'
#
loop_
_entity.id
_entity.type
_entity.pdbx_description
1 polymer ?
#
loop_
_entity_poly.entity_id
_entity_poly.type
_entity_poly.pdbx_seq_one_letter_code
_entity_poly.pdbx_strand_id
1 'polypeptide(L)'
;MQPFLPPQQIKDSNVSVEIDNNSIDYANLLSISVRCGDVELPKIVHFSILKLEEKDIYLKNGLIGAYVKLGYLNLAEKVFDSLGSPDVVSYTAIVASRIWQNRL
;
A
#
# COMPACT_ATOMS: atom_id res chain seq x y z
N MET A 1 14.51 -10.88 42.35
CA MET A 1 14.31 -11.87 41.25
C MET A 1 12.98 -11.53 40.60
N GLN A 2 12.98 -10.91 39.42
CA GLN A 2 11.74 -10.57 38.71
C GLN A 2 11.11 -11.82 38.08
N PRO A 3 9.78 -11.98 38.09
CA PRO A 3 9.13 -13.10 37.43
C PRO A 3 9.13 -12.92 35.90
N PHE A 4 9.39 -14.02 35.20
CA PHE A 4 9.39 -14.13 33.75
C PHE A 4 7.95 -14.03 33.21
N LEU A 5 7.66 -12.99 32.43
CA LEU A 5 6.36 -12.81 31.76
C LEU A 5 6.25 -13.84 30.61
N PRO A 6 5.12 -14.54 30.42
CA PRO A 6 4.95 -15.45 29.29
C PRO A 6 5.01 -14.69 27.95
N PRO A 7 5.43 -15.36 26.85
CA PRO A 7 5.46 -14.75 25.53
C PRO A 7 4.07 -14.24 25.16
N GLN A 8 3.96 -12.93 24.92
CA GLN A 8 2.70 -12.33 24.51
C GLN A 8 2.25 -12.96 23.20
N GLN A 9 1.04 -13.51 23.26
CA GLN A 9 0.35 -14.21 22.20
C GLN A 9 0.22 -13.31 20.97
N ILE A 10 0.37 -13.94 19.81
CA ILE A 10 0.09 -13.40 18.48
C ILE A 10 -1.25 -12.65 18.59
N LYS A 11 -1.20 -11.32 18.48
CA LYS A 11 -2.39 -10.51 18.25
C LYS A 11 -2.83 -10.84 16.84
N ASP A 12 -3.76 -11.79 16.72
CA ASP A 12 -4.70 -11.79 15.62
C ASP A 12 -5.32 -10.40 15.61
N SER A 13 -4.82 -9.55 14.73
CA SER A 13 -5.33 -8.20 14.54
C SER A 13 -6.70 -8.34 13.91
N ASN A 14 -7.71 -8.62 14.74
CA ASN A 14 -9.08 -8.22 14.52
C ASN A 14 -9.07 -6.69 14.44
N VAL A 15 -8.72 -6.18 13.26
CA VAL A 15 -9.01 -4.81 12.89
C VAL A 15 -10.52 -4.79 12.67
N SER A 16 -11.24 -4.25 13.64
CA SER A 16 -12.63 -3.87 13.49
C SER A 16 -12.71 -2.91 12.29
N VAL A 17 -13.21 -3.42 11.17
CA VAL A 17 -13.38 -2.62 9.96
C VAL A 17 -14.66 -1.81 10.13
N GLU A 18 -14.53 -0.58 10.60
CA GLU A 18 -15.61 0.40 10.56
C GLU A 18 -15.71 0.92 9.13
N ILE A 19 -16.61 0.33 8.34
CA ILE A 19 -16.94 0.81 6.99
C ILE A 19 -17.89 2.00 7.15
N ASP A 20 -17.34 3.22 7.10
CA ASP A 20 -18.16 4.42 7.04
C ASP A 20 -18.74 4.56 5.62
N ASN A 21 -20.07 4.54 5.50
CA ASN A 21 -20.80 4.20 4.27
C ASN A 21 -20.86 5.31 3.20
N ASN A 22 -20.01 6.35 3.24
CA ASN A 22 -20.11 7.46 2.29
C ASN A 22 -18.77 7.97 1.70
N SER A 23 -17.65 7.29 1.96
CA SER A 23 -16.38 7.52 1.27
C SER A 23 -15.72 6.18 0.99
N ILE A 24 -15.30 5.94 -0.25
CA ILE A 24 -14.56 4.71 -0.58
C ILE A 24 -13.20 4.80 0.12
N ASP A 25 -12.99 3.97 1.14
CA ASP A 25 -11.71 3.87 1.84
C ASP A 25 -10.69 3.12 0.99
N TYR A 26 -10.03 3.86 0.12
CA TYR A 26 -8.98 3.33 -0.75
C TYR A 26 -7.79 2.77 0.04
N ALA A 27 -7.46 3.32 1.22
CA ALA A 27 -6.34 2.85 2.02
C ALA A 27 -6.62 1.44 2.58
N ASN A 28 -7.84 1.19 3.01
CA ASN A 28 -8.27 -0.14 3.44
C ASN A 28 -8.33 -1.13 2.28
N LEU A 29 -8.87 -0.73 1.11
CA LEU A 29 -8.85 -1.58 -0.10
C LEU A 29 -7.44 -2.00 -0.49
N LEU A 30 -6.47 -1.07 -0.47
CA LEU A 30 -5.07 -1.37 -0.73
C LEU A 30 -4.48 -2.30 0.33
N SER A 31 -4.80 -2.10 1.60
CA SER A 31 -4.33 -2.97 2.69
C SER A 31 -4.85 -4.40 2.57
N ILE A 32 -6.15 -4.56 2.25
CA ILE A 32 -6.76 -5.87 1.99
C ILE A 32 -6.10 -6.53 0.78
N SER A 33 -5.85 -5.78 -0.30
CA SER A 33 -5.25 -6.31 -1.51
C SER A 33 -3.89 -6.94 -1.29
N VAL A 34 -3.03 -6.27 -0.52
CA VAL A 34 -1.70 -6.77 -0.15
C VAL A 34 -1.82 -8.04 0.69
N ARG A 35 -2.77 -8.07 1.64
CA ARG A 35 -2.98 -9.23 2.52
C ARG A 35 -3.52 -10.44 1.76
N CYS A 36 -4.35 -10.21 0.74
CA CYS A 36 -4.96 -11.26 -0.08
C CYS A 36 -4.10 -11.63 -1.31
N GLY A 37 -3.04 -10.88 -1.60
CA GLY A 37 -2.24 -11.07 -2.82
C GLY A 37 -2.97 -10.67 -4.11
N ASP A 38 -4.02 -9.85 -4.03
CA ASP A 38 -4.89 -9.51 -5.15
C ASP A 38 -4.47 -8.19 -5.81
N VAL A 39 -4.04 -8.25 -7.07
CA VAL A 39 -3.63 -7.06 -7.83
C VAL A 39 -4.80 -6.30 -8.46
N GLU A 40 -5.98 -6.90 -8.56
CA GLU A 40 -7.13 -6.26 -9.20
C GLU A 40 -7.67 -5.10 -8.33
N LEU A 41 -7.64 -5.24 -7.02
CA LEU A 41 -8.02 -4.17 -6.09
C LEU A 41 -7.18 -2.88 -6.29
N PRO A 42 -5.83 -2.91 -6.28
CA PRO A 42 -4.99 -1.77 -6.59
C PRO A 42 -5.23 -1.19 -7.98
N LYS A 43 -5.56 -2.02 -8.99
CA LYS A 43 -5.90 -1.54 -10.33
C LYS A 43 -7.20 -0.74 -10.35
N ILE A 44 -8.22 -1.19 -9.61
CA ILE A 44 -9.47 -0.45 -9.43
C ILE A 44 -9.19 0.90 -8.75
N VAL A 45 -8.42 0.89 -7.66
CA VAL A 45 -8.01 2.13 -6.98
C VAL A 45 -7.24 3.06 -7.92
N HIS A 46 -6.29 2.52 -8.69
CA HIS A 46 -5.50 3.28 -9.67
C HIS A 46 -6.41 3.91 -10.75
N PHE A 47 -7.35 3.15 -11.30
CA PHE A 47 -8.31 3.68 -12.27
C PHE A 47 -9.15 4.80 -11.66
N SER A 48 -9.63 4.64 -10.43
CA SER A 48 -10.39 5.69 -9.74
C SER A 48 -9.57 6.96 -9.52
N ILE A 49 -8.29 6.84 -9.12
CA ILE A 49 -7.38 7.98 -8.96
C ILE A 49 -7.22 8.74 -10.29
N LEU A 50 -7.04 8.02 -11.41
CA LEU A 50 -6.92 8.64 -12.73
C LEU A 50 -8.22 9.30 -13.17
N LYS A 51 -9.35 8.62 -12.97
CA LYS A 51 -10.68 9.09 -13.38
C LYS A 51 -11.12 10.35 -12.62
N LEU A 52 -10.78 10.43 -11.33
CA LEU A 52 -11.13 11.55 -10.46
C LEU A 52 -10.05 12.64 -10.41
N GLU A 53 -8.94 12.46 -11.15
CA GLU A 53 -7.76 13.32 -11.08
C GLU A 53 -7.29 13.57 -9.63
N GLU A 54 -7.38 12.53 -8.80
CA GLU A 54 -7.09 12.63 -7.36
C GLU A 54 -5.66 13.14 -7.16
N LYS A 55 -5.50 14.12 -6.27
CA LYS A 55 -4.24 14.81 -6.01
C LYS A 55 -3.58 14.37 -4.71
N ASP A 56 -4.29 13.59 -3.89
CA ASP A 56 -3.76 13.08 -2.64
C ASP A 56 -2.50 12.22 -2.86
N ILE A 57 -1.36 12.78 -2.46
CA ILE A 57 -0.05 12.12 -2.54
C ILE A 57 0.03 10.93 -1.60
N TYR A 58 -0.67 10.96 -0.45
CA TYR A 58 -0.68 9.85 0.50
C TYR A 58 -1.36 8.63 -0.10
N LEU A 59 -2.49 8.83 -0.78
CA LEU A 59 -3.17 7.75 -1.49
C LEU A 59 -2.31 7.17 -2.61
N LYS A 60 -1.67 8.02 -3.43
CA LYS A 60 -0.77 7.56 -4.50
C LYS A 60 0.45 6.82 -3.95
N ASN A 61 1.02 7.28 -2.84
CA ASN A 61 2.11 6.59 -2.14
C ASN A 61 1.64 5.23 -1.58
N GLY A 62 0.43 5.16 -1.02
CA GLY A 62 -0.19 3.91 -0.61
C GLY A 62 -0.33 2.93 -1.78
N LEU A 63 -0.74 3.43 -2.95
CA LEU A 63 -0.88 2.63 -4.17
C LEU A 63 0.47 2.12 -4.69
N ILE A 64 1.50 2.96 -4.69
CA ILE A 64 2.89 2.55 -5.01
C ILE A 64 3.31 1.43 -4.06
N GLY A 65 3.12 1.63 -2.75
CA GLY A 65 3.46 0.64 -1.73
C GLY A 65 2.71 -0.69 -1.91
N ALA A 66 1.43 -0.66 -2.29
CA ALA A 66 0.65 -1.86 -2.57
C ALA A 66 1.20 -2.63 -3.78
N TYR A 67 1.47 -1.95 -4.90
CA TYR A 67 2.06 -2.57 -6.08
C TYR A 67 3.45 -3.17 -5.79
N VAL A 68 4.30 -2.47 -5.03
CA VAL A 68 5.62 -2.98 -4.62
C VAL A 68 5.48 -4.25 -3.79
N LYS A 69 4.61 -4.25 -2.78
CA LYS A 69 4.39 -5.43 -1.92
C LYS A 69 3.81 -6.63 -2.67
N LEU A 70 3.04 -6.38 -3.72
CA LEU A 70 2.49 -7.43 -4.60
C LEU A 70 3.47 -7.85 -5.72
N GLY A 71 4.65 -7.23 -5.83
CA GLY A 71 5.66 -7.54 -6.85
C GLY A 71 5.42 -6.91 -8.23
N TYR A 72 4.44 -6.02 -8.37
CA TYR A 72 4.11 -5.35 -9.63
C TYR A 72 4.86 -4.03 -9.80
N LEU A 73 6.19 -4.12 -9.89
CA LEU A 73 7.10 -2.98 -9.91
C LEU A 73 6.85 -2.02 -11.09
N ASN A 74 6.56 -2.57 -12.28
CA ASN A 74 6.23 -1.77 -13.45
C ASN A 74 4.98 -0.89 -13.24
N LEU A 75 4.01 -1.34 -12.43
CA LEU A 75 2.82 -0.56 -12.11
C LEU A 75 3.12 0.48 -11.03
N ALA A 76 3.96 0.15 -10.05
CA ALA A 76 4.44 1.10 -9.05
C ALA A 76 5.21 2.26 -9.70
N GLU A 77 6.09 1.98 -10.66
CA GLU A 77 6.84 3.00 -11.42
C GLU A 77 5.91 3.91 -12.21
N LYS A 78 4.89 3.36 -12.89
CA LYS A 78 3.90 4.19 -13.61
C LYS A 78 3.16 5.17 -12.70
N VAL A 79 2.79 4.73 -11.49
CA VAL A 79 2.15 5.63 -10.51
C VAL A 79 3.14 6.69 -10.05
N PHE A 80 4.40 6.31 -9.79
CA PHE A 80 5.46 7.24 -9.40
C PHE A 80 5.71 8.30 -10.49
N ASP A 81 5.80 7.89 -11.75
CA ASP A 81 5.99 8.80 -12.89
C ASP A 81 4.81 9.77 -13.07
N SER A 82 3.63 9.41 -12.58
CA SER A 82 2.45 10.30 -12.55
C SER A 82 2.47 11.32 -11.41
N LEU A 83 3.38 11.20 -10.44
CA LEU A 83 3.52 12.16 -9.35
C LEU A 83 4.21 13.43 -9.88
N GLY A 84 3.45 14.54 -9.96
CA GLY A 84 4.03 15.83 -10.36
C GLY A 84 5.06 16.39 -9.37
N SER A 85 5.03 15.95 -8.11
CA SER A 85 5.99 16.31 -7.07
C SER A 85 6.14 15.15 -6.06
N PRO A 86 7.00 14.15 -6.34
CA PRO A 86 7.20 13.02 -5.45
C PRO A 86 7.82 13.46 -4.11
N ASP A 87 7.42 12.82 -3.02
CA ASP A 87 7.99 13.06 -1.68
C ASP A 87 9.04 12.01 -1.30
N VAL A 88 9.67 12.17 -0.14
CA VAL A 88 10.69 11.23 0.36
C VAL A 88 10.13 9.80 0.45
N VAL A 89 8.84 9.64 0.76
CA VAL A 89 8.19 8.34 0.84
C VAL A 89 8.05 7.71 -0.56
N SER A 90 7.67 8.48 -1.58
CA SER A 90 7.62 8.03 -2.97
C SER A 90 8.98 7.51 -3.45
N TYR A 91 10.06 8.28 -3.21
CA TYR A 91 11.41 7.91 -3.64
C TYR A 91 11.92 6.65 -2.92
N THR A 92 11.75 6.60 -1.60
CA THR A 92 12.18 5.44 -0.81
C THR A 92 11.43 4.16 -1.19
N ALA A 93 10.14 4.25 -1.52
CA ALA A 93 9.35 3.11 -1.98
C ALA A 93 9.92 2.52 -3.29
N ILE A 94 10.24 3.35 -4.29
CA ILE A 94 10.79 2.89 -5.58
C ILE A 94 12.24 2.40 -5.45
N VAL A 95 13.09 3.08 -4.68
CA VAL A 95 14.47 2.62 -4.48
C VAL A 95 14.49 1.27 -3.76
N ALA A 96 13.67 1.11 -2.70
CA ALA A 96 13.53 -0.16 -2.03
C ALA A 96 13.05 -1.24 -3.00
N SER A 97 12.02 -0.95 -3.80
CA SER A 97 11.44 -1.90 -4.76
C SER A 97 12.47 -2.46 -5.76
N ARG A 98 13.36 -1.60 -6.28
CA ARG A 98 14.45 -2.01 -7.17
C ARG A 98 15.51 -2.86 -6.49
N ILE A 99 15.80 -2.61 -5.20
CA ILE A 99 16.72 -3.44 -4.42
C ILE A 99 16.17 -4.86 -4.26
N TRP A 100 14.85 -5.02 -4.06
CA TRP A 100 14.21 -6.34 -4.01
C TRP A 100 14.28 -7.08 -5.35
N GLN A 101 14.25 -6.37 -6.47
CA GLN A 101 14.31 -6.97 -7.81
C GLN A 101 15.73 -7.46 -8.19
N ASN A 102 16.78 -6.82 -7.65
CA ASN A 102 18.19 -7.12 -7.98
C ASN A 102 18.84 -8.20 -7.08
N ARG A 103 18.04 -8.95 -6.31
CA ARG A 103 18.48 -10.05 -5.42
C ARG A 103 18.01 -11.44 -5.87
N LEU A 104 17.61 -11.59 -7.12
CA LEU A 104 17.41 -12.86 -7.83
C LEU A 104 18.40 -12.95 -8.98
#